data_AF-A0A916GUK4-F1
#
_entry.id   AF-A0A916GUK4-F1
#
_cell.length_a   1.000
_cell.length_b   1.000
_cell.length_c   1.000
_cell.angle_alpha   90.00
_cell.angle_beta   90.00
_cell.angle_gamma   90.00
#
_symmetry.space_group_name_H-M   'P 1'
#
loop_
_entity.id
_entity.type
_entity.pdbx_description
1 polymer ?
#
loop_
_entity_poly.entity_id
_entity_poly.type
_entity_poly.pdbx_seq_one_letter_code
_entity_poly.pdbx_strand_id
1 'polypeptide(L)'
;MLKFWKKKPAVETGAPEAEAAATPAAATTRIEPAASSEAATDISLPEAVTPAAEPATEDAPARRGWRERLAGTGFARGLAALFVRHPRLDDAFLDELETCLITADVGVATATAIVDDLRQRAGKREFVDAGALLTALRADLVARLKPVEQALDVAGQQPFVILVVGVNGVGKTTTIGKLAHRWRTQLRSVLLAA
;
A
#
# COMPACT_ATOMS: atom_id res chain seq x y z
N MET A 1 4.99 37.73 -59.82
CA MET A 1 5.29 36.88 -60.97
C MET A 1 5.26 35.43 -60.49
N LEU A 2 4.27 34.66 -60.97
CA LEU A 2 4.15 33.18 -61.12
C LEU A 2 4.83 32.21 -60.12
N LYS A 3 4.27 31.09 -59.66
CA LYS A 3 2.98 30.39 -59.75
C LYS A 3 3.01 29.25 -58.69
N PHE A 4 1.98 29.20 -57.85
CA PHE A 4 1.22 28.05 -57.36
C PHE A 4 1.74 26.61 -57.57
N TRP A 5 1.70 25.80 -56.48
CA TRP A 5 1.15 24.45 -56.57
C TRP A 5 0.16 24.16 -55.43
N LYS A 6 -1.11 24.10 -55.83
CA LYS A 6 -2.25 23.46 -55.14
C LYS A 6 -2.41 22.06 -55.74
N LYS A 7 -2.66 21.02 -54.93
CA LYS A 7 -3.92 20.26 -54.98
C LYS A 7 -4.00 19.20 -53.86
N LYS A 8 -5.19 19.11 -53.29
CA LYS A 8 -5.71 18.16 -52.28
C LYS A 8 -6.55 17.08 -53.03
N PRO A 9 -7.35 16.27 -52.32
CA PRO A 9 -7.32 14.81 -52.20
C PRO A 9 -8.20 14.07 -53.22
N ALA A 10 -8.20 12.73 -53.19
CA ALA A 10 -9.24 11.92 -53.79
C ALA A 10 -9.89 11.03 -52.71
N VAL A 11 -11.19 11.23 -52.55
CA VAL A 11 -12.15 10.30 -51.96
C VAL A 11 -13.08 9.94 -53.12
N GLU A 12 -13.36 8.64 -53.32
CA GLU A 12 -14.64 8.10 -53.80
C GLU A 12 -14.56 6.57 -53.61
N THR A 13 -15.37 5.89 -52.81
CA THR A 13 -16.84 5.66 -52.80
C THR A 13 -17.15 4.26 -53.34
N GLY A 14 -17.87 3.45 -52.55
CA GLY A 14 -18.46 2.20 -53.03
C GLY A 14 -18.82 1.19 -51.93
N ALA A 15 -19.95 1.40 -51.24
CA ALA A 15 -20.81 0.34 -50.71
C ALA A 15 -22.00 0.16 -51.70
N PRO A 16 -23.01 -0.74 -51.54
CA PRO A 16 -23.24 -1.88 -50.62
C PRO A 16 -23.81 -3.16 -51.33
N GLU A 17 -24.10 -4.24 -50.56
CA GLU A 17 -25.15 -5.31 -50.69
C GLU A 17 -24.64 -6.60 -50.00
N ALA A 18 -25.22 -7.08 -48.88
CA ALA A 18 -26.42 -7.95 -48.77
C ALA A 18 -26.27 -9.24 -49.62
N GLU A 19 -26.39 -10.48 -49.16
CA GLU A 19 -27.19 -11.09 -48.10
C GLU A 19 -26.78 -12.59 -47.96
N ALA A 20 -27.27 -13.26 -46.91
CA ALA A 20 -27.50 -14.70 -46.77
C ALA A 20 -26.36 -15.66 -46.31
N ALA A 21 -26.42 -15.91 -44.99
CA ALA A 21 -26.64 -17.23 -44.36
C ALA A 21 -25.68 -18.40 -44.64
N ALA A 22 -24.91 -18.77 -43.60
CA ALA A 22 -24.84 -20.15 -43.09
C ALA A 22 -24.10 -20.21 -41.74
N THR A 23 -24.84 -20.50 -40.68
CA THR A 23 -24.33 -21.06 -39.41
C THR A 23 -23.68 -22.43 -39.69
N PRO A 24 -22.73 -22.92 -38.85
CA PRO A 24 -23.22 -23.86 -37.84
C PRO A 24 -22.48 -23.84 -36.49
N ALA A 25 -23.30 -24.19 -35.49
CA ALA A 25 -23.02 -25.09 -34.38
C ALA A 25 -22.00 -24.67 -33.30
N ALA A 26 -22.62 -24.14 -32.24
CA ALA A 26 -22.19 -24.31 -30.85
C ALA A 26 -21.74 -25.75 -30.53
N ALA A 27 -20.57 -25.87 -29.91
CA ALA A 27 -20.18 -27.07 -29.17
C ALA A 27 -20.37 -26.79 -27.68
N THR A 28 -21.56 -27.13 -27.20
CA THR A 28 -21.89 -27.25 -25.78
C THR A 28 -21.29 -28.56 -25.26
N THR A 29 -20.25 -28.48 -24.44
CA THR A 29 -19.84 -29.63 -23.61
C THR A 29 -20.73 -29.66 -22.38
N ARG A 30 -21.84 -30.39 -22.49
CA ARG A 30 -22.72 -30.80 -21.40
C ARG A 30 -22.02 -31.89 -20.61
N ILE A 31 -21.63 -31.59 -19.38
CA ILE A 31 -21.25 -32.61 -18.40
C ILE A 31 -22.54 -33.05 -17.72
N GLU A 32 -23.01 -34.27 -18.03
CA GLU A 32 -24.08 -34.91 -17.27
C GLU A 32 -23.53 -35.52 -15.98
N PRO A 33 -24.29 -35.46 -14.86
CA PRO A 33 -23.89 -36.02 -13.59
C PRO A 33 -24.19 -37.52 -13.55
N ALA A 34 -23.16 -38.35 -13.38
CA ALA A 34 -23.35 -39.74 -12.99
C ALA A 34 -23.56 -39.81 -11.48
N ALA A 35 -24.82 -40.02 -11.08
CA ALA A 35 -25.18 -40.43 -9.73
C ALA A 35 -25.11 -41.96 -9.58
N SER A 36 -24.84 -42.36 -8.35
CA SER A 36 -25.10 -43.67 -7.73
C SER A 36 -23.92 -44.66 -7.67
N SER A 37 -23.33 -44.77 -6.48
CA SER A 37 -23.43 -46.02 -5.73
C SER A 37 -23.11 -45.78 -4.25
N GLU A 38 -24.02 -46.25 -3.41
CA GLU A 38 -23.93 -46.30 -1.96
C GLU A 38 -22.71 -47.10 -1.50
N ALA A 39 -22.00 -46.56 -0.52
CA ALA A 39 -21.21 -47.33 0.42
C ALA A 39 -21.26 -46.58 1.76
N ALA A 40 -22.30 -46.89 2.53
CA ALA A 40 -22.37 -46.58 3.95
C ALA A 40 -21.15 -47.22 4.63
N THR A 41 -20.14 -46.39 4.92
CA THR A 41 -19.08 -46.77 5.85
C THR A 41 -19.28 -45.92 7.10
N ASP A 42 -19.72 -46.61 8.12
CA ASP A 42 -19.73 -46.24 9.52
C ASP A 42 -18.44 -45.51 9.90
N ILE A 43 -18.54 -44.19 10.13
CA ILE A 43 -17.47 -43.41 10.77
C ILE A 43 -18.08 -42.83 12.05
N SER A 44 -17.83 -43.60 13.10
CA SER A 44 -18.05 -43.31 14.51
C SER A 44 -17.78 -41.83 14.85
N LEU A 45 -18.79 -41.18 15.42
CA LEU A 45 -18.68 -39.86 16.04
C LEU A 45 -17.61 -39.89 17.14
N PRO A 46 -16.58 -39.02 17.12
CA PRO A 46 -15.71 -38.90 18.26
C PRO A 46 -16.49 -38.28 19.42
N GLU A 47 -16.50 -39.04 20.50
CA GLU A 47 -16.98 -38.79 21.84
C GLU A 47 -16.68 -37.35 22.30
N ALA A 48 -17.72 -36.70 22.86
CA ALA A 48 -17.65 -35.34 23.37
C ALA A 48 -16.62 -35.26 24.51
N VAL A 49 -15.44 -34.73 24.20
CA VAL A 49 -14.46 -34.33 25.20
C VAL A 49 -15.00 -33.10 25.90
N THR A 50 -15.42 -33.27 27.15
CA THR A 50 -15.65 -32.21 28.11
C THR A 50 -14.44 -31.27 28.13
N PRO A 51 -14.59 -29.96 27.85
CA PRO A 51 -13.49 -29.05 28.12
C PRO A 51 -13.36 -28.89 29.63
N ALA A 52 -12.33 -29.55 30.17
CA ALA A 52 -11.76 -29.21 31.46
C ALA A 52 -11.51 -27.69 31.48
N ALA A 53 -12.02 -27.03 32.51
CA ALA A 53 -11.82 -25.62 32.75
C ALA A 53 -10.32 -25.32 32.85
N GLU A 54 -9.77 -24.66 31.83
CA GLU A 54 -8.49 -23.97 31.93
C GLU A 54 -8.67 -22.75 32.85
N PRO A 55 -7.78 -22.54 33.84
CA PRO A 55 -7.82 -21.34 34.66
C PRO A 55 -7.61 -20.11 33.77
N ALA A 56 -8.44 -19.09 33.99
CA ALA A 56 -8.40 -17.81 33.31
C ALA A 56 -6.96 -17.29 33.22
N THR A 57 -6.53 -17.05 31.98
CA THR A 57 -5.21 -16.56 31.64
C THR A 57 -4.96 -15.18 32.26
N GLU A 58 -3.74 -15.07 32.78
CA GLU A 58 -3.08 -13.89 33.30
C GLU A 58 -3.26 -12.66 32.40
N ASP A 59 -3.28 -11.50 33.06
CA ASP A 59 -3.32 -10.16 32.51
C ASP A 59 -2.60 -10.03 31.16
N ALA A 60 -3.36 -10.00 30.07
CA ALA A 60 -2.84 -9.63 28.77
C ALA A 60 -2.25 -8.22 28.87
N PRO A 61 -0.95 -8.02 28.62
CA PRO A 61 -0.32 -6.71 28.80
C PRO A 61 -1.05 -5.69 27.92
N ALA A 62 -1.43 -4.57 28.54
CA ALA A 62 -2.10 -3.46 27.87
C ALA A 62 -1.36 -3.16 26.56
N ARG A 63 -2.06 -3.32 25.43
CA ARG A 63 -1.46 -3.19 24.10
C ARG A 63 -0.86 -1.79 23.97
N ARG A 64 0.47 -1.70 24.01
CA ARG A 64 1.21 -0.44 23.84
C ARG A 64 0.66 0.33 22.65
N GLY A 65 0.42 1.63 22.86
CA GLY A 65 -0.19 2.48 21.84
C GLY A 65 0.67 2.54 20.58
N TRP A 66 0.03 2.64 19.41
CA TRP A 66 0.74 2.74 18.12
C TRP A 66 1.79 3.87 18.10
N ARG A 67 1.50 5.00 18.75
CA ARG A 67 2.43 6.14 18.91
C ARG A 67 3.65 5.78 19.75
N GLU A 68 3.45 5.02 20.82
CA GLU A 68 4.54 4.57 21.70
C GLU A 68 5.47 3.59 20.97
N ARG A 69 4.90 2.71 20.13
CA ARG A 69 5.66 1.82 19.26
C ARG A 69 6.47 2.58 18.21
N LEU A 70 5.89 3.63 17.62
CA LEU A 70 6.57 4.49 16.65
C LEU A 70 7.66 5.36 17.27
N ALA A 71 7.44 5.87 18.49
CA ALA A 71 8.46 6.60 19.25
C ALA A 71 9.69 5.73 19.56
N GLY A 72 9.51 4.40 19.60
CA GLY A 72 10.59 3.42 19.74
C GLY A 72 11.33 3.06 18.45
N THR A 73 11.11 3.76 17.33
CA THR A 73 11.86 3.53 16.09
C THR A 73 13.28 4.09 16.16
N GLY A 74 14.21 3.50 15.40
CA GLY A 74 15.60 3.96 15.33
C GLY A 74 15.70 5.42 14.89
N PHE A 75 14.88 5.82 13.92
CA PHE A 75 14.76 7.20 13.46
C PHE A 75 14.36 8.17 14.58
N ALA A 76 13.28 7.87 15.32
CA ALA A 76 12.80 8.74 16.40
C ALA A 76 13.84 8.91 17.51
N ARG A 77 14.57 7.84 17.85
CA ARG A 77 15.67 7.90 18.83
C ARG A 77 16.87 8.67 18.32
N GLY A 78 17.28 8.41 17.07
CA GLY A 78 18.43 9.07 16.45
C GLY A 78 18.24 10.58 16.35
N LEU A 79 17.04 11.00 15.93
CA LEU A 79 16.68 12.41 15.87
C LEU A 79 16.70 13.05 17.27
N ALA A 80 16.07 12.41 18.27
CA ALA A 80 16.08 12.93 19.64
C ALA A 80 17.51 13.07 20.23
N ALA A 81 18.39 12.10 19.97
CA ALA A 81 19.77 12.13 20.45
C ALA A 81 20.61 13.24 19.80
N LEU A 82 20.38 13.51 18.52
CA LEU A 82 21.05 14.57 17.76
C LEU A 82 20.79 15.95 18.40
N PHE A 83 19.52 16.24 18.74
CA PHE A 83 19.15 17.51 19.39
C PHE A 83 19.72 17.68 20.80
N VAL A 84 19.93 16.60 21.55
CA VAL A 84 20.58 16.67 22.87
C VAL A 84 22.07 17.01 22.74
N ARG A 85 22.73 16.50 21.69
CA ARG A 85 24.17 16.71 21.44
C ARG A 85 24.49 18.07 20.84
N HIS A 86 23.59 18.60 20.01
CA HIS A 86 23.78 19.85 19.27
C HIS A 86 22.72 20.90 19.64
N PRO A 87 22.95 21.71 20.69
CA PRO A 87 22.03 22.77 21.09
C PRO A 87 22.06 23.99 20.15
N ARG A 88 23.02 24.05 19.22
CA ARG A 88 23.17 25.13 18.24
C ARG A 88 22.78 24.65 16.85
N LEU A 89 22.22 25.57 16.08
CA LEU A 89 21.88 25.35 14.69
C LEU A 89 23.03 25.80 13.78
N ASP A 90 24.03 24.94 13.64
CA ASP A 90 25.19 25.14 12.77
C ASP A 90 25.21 24.13 11.61
N ASP A 91 26.17 24.29 10.68
CA ASP A 91 26.30 23.39 9.53
C ASP A 91 26.59 21.94 9.97
N ALA A 92 27.34 21.76 11.05
CA ALA A 92 27.64 20.43 11.59
C ALA A 92 26.38 19.69 12.06
N PHE A 93 25.43 20.41 12.68
CA PHE A 93 24.11 19.87 13.02
C PHE A 93 23.35 19.40 11.77
N LEU A 94 23.36 20.19 10.69
CA LEU A 94 22.65 19.86 9.45
C LEU A 94 23.25 18.65 8.75
N ASP A 95 24.58 18.51 8.76
CA ASP A 95 25.27 17.35 8.19
C ASP A 95 24.99 16.06 8.99
N GLU A 96 24.92 16.16 10.32
CA GLU A 96 24.53 15.01 11.16
C GLU A 96 23.05 14.64 10.95
N LEU A 97 22.18 15.63 10.73
CA LEU A 97 20.77 15.41 10.42
C LEU A 97 20.62 14.67 9.09
N GLU A 98 21.37 15.06 8.07
CA GLU A 98 21.39 14.36 6.78
C GLU A 98 21.82 12.90 6.94
N THR A 99 22.89 12.66 7.70
CA THR A 99 23.38 11.31 8.01
C THR A 99 22.31 10.49 8.73
N CYS A 100 21.58 11.10 9.67
CA CYS A 100 20.48 10.45 10.38
C CYS A 100 19.34 10.06 9.44
N LEU A 101 18.95 10.95 8.51
CA LEU A 101 17.91 10.69 7.51
C LEU A 101 18.31 9.55 6.55
N ILE A 102 19.57 9.54 6.09
CA ILE A 102 20.09 8.48 5.21
C ILE A 102 20.08 7.13 5.93
N THR A 103 20.55 7.08 7.18
CA THR A 103 20.58 5.86 8.00
C THR A 103 19.17 5.35 8.34
N ALA A 104 18.15 6.21 8.24
CA ALA A 104 16.75 5.88 8.47
C ALA A 104 15.99 5.47 7.19
N ASP A 105 16.68 5.07 6.13
CA ASP A 105 16.11 4.61 4.85
C ASP A 105 15.31 5.69 4.08
N VAL A 106 15.55 6.98 4.33
CA VAL A 106 14.93 8.07 3.54
C VAL A 106 15.54 8.15 2.12
N GLY A 107 16.78 7.69 1.98
CA GLY A 107 17.55 7.75 0.73
C GLY A 107 18.28 9.07 0.53
N VAL A 108 19.42 9.02 -0.16
CA VAL A 108 20.36 10.14 -0.33
C VAL A 108 19.68 11.35 -0.97
N ALA A 109 19.07 11.18 -2.15
CA ALA A 109 18.48 12.30 -2.89
C ALA A 109 17.41 13.04 -2.09
N THR A 110 16.55 12.31 -1.38
CA THR A 110 15.49 12.89 -0.55
C THR A 110 16.08 13.58 0.69
N ALA A 111 17.04 12.95 1.35
CA ALA A 111 17.70 13.52 2.53
C ALA A 111 18.43 14.83 2.20
N THR A 112 19.26 14.84 1.15
CA THR A 112 19.96 16.04 0.68
C THR A 112 18.98 17.17 0.34
N ALA A 113 17.91 16.86 -0.41
CA ALA A 113 16.90 17.86 -0.75
C ALA A 113 16.14 18.42 0.45
N ILE A 114 16.01 17.66 1.55
CA ILE A 114 15.42 18.15 2.80
C ILE A 114 16.41 19.05 3.53
N VAL A 115 17.67 18.61 3.68
CA VAL A 115 18.68 19.35 4.43
C VAL A 115 19.07 20.64 3.74
N ASP A 116 19.15 20.67 2.40
CA ASP A 116 19.45 21.90 1.65
C ASP A 116 18.36 22.97 1.81
N ASP A 117 17.08 22.57 1.83
CA ASP A 117 15.97 23.50 2.11
C ASP A 117 16.09 24.08 3.52
N LEU A 118 16.35 23.20 4.51
CA LEU A 118 16.56 23.63 5.89
C LEU A 118 17.80 24.54 6.03
N ARG A 119 18.89 24.26 5.33
CA ARG A 119 20.11 25.07 5.30
C ARG A 119 19.82 26.47 4.73
N GLN A 120 19.07 26.54 3.63
CA GLN A 120 18.67 27.82 3.03
C GLN A 120 17.81 28.66 3.99
N ARG A 121 16.87 28.03 4.68
CA ARG A 121 15.97 28.68 5.65
C ARG A 121 16.70 29.10 6.92
N ALA A 122 17.66 28.29 7.37
CA ALA A 122 18.55 28.65 8.48
C ALA A 122 19.41 29.87 8.13
N GLY A 123 19.95 29.94 6.91
CA GLY A 123 20.69 31.12 6.41
C GLY A 123 19.85 32.40 6.39
N LYS A 124 18.53 32.28 6.22
CA LYS A 124 17.55 33.39 6.32
C LYS A 124 17.12 33.71 7.75
N ARG A 125 17.67 33.03 8.76
CA ARG A 125 17.32 33.16 10.18
C ARG A 125 15.84 32.85 10.48
N GLU A 126 15.24 31.90 9.75
CA GLU A 126 13.85 31.46 9.97
C GLU A 126 13.66 30.65 11.26
N PHE A 127 14.75 30.16 11.86
CA PHE A 127 14.71 29.30 13.04
C PHE A 127 15.31 30.01 14.25
N VAL A 128 14.54 30.10 15.33
CA VAL A 128 14.98 30.69 16.61
C VAL A 128 15.82 29.69 17.41
N ASP A 129 15.50 28.40 17.28
CA ASP A 129 16.19 27.31 17.94
C ASP A 129 16.05 26.00 17.14
N ALA A 130 16.64 24.95 17.67
CA ALA A 130 16.60 23.62 17.09
C ALA A 130 15.18 23.02 17.08
N GLY A 131 14.32 23.37 18.05
CA GLY A 131 12.92 22.93 18.10
C GLY A 131 12.06 23.52 16.97
N ALA A 132 12.31 24.78 16.62
CA ALA A 132 11.70 25.43 15.46
C ALA A 132 12.10 24.72 14.16
N LEU A 133 13.37 24.35 14.01
CA LEU A 133 13.83 23.56 12.87
C LEU A 133 13.14 22.18 12.82
N LEU A 134 13.03 21.47 13.95
CA LEU A 134 12.35 20.17 14.00
C LEU A 134 10.89 20.28 13.55
N THR A 135 10.22 21.35 13.96
CA THR A 135 8.84 21.63 13.56
C THR A 135 8.74 21.84 12.05
N ALA A 136 9.71 22.56 11.47
CA ALA A 136 9.83 22.74 10.02
C ALA A 136 10.12 21.42 9.29
N LEU A 137 11.12 20.65 9.74
CA LEU A 137 11.44 19.33 9.19
C LEU A 137 10.20 18.41 9.19
N ARG A 138 9.45 18.37 10.30
CA ARG A 138 8.20 17.61 10.37
C ARG A 138 7.18 18.09 9.34
N ALA A 139 7.02 19.40 9.18
CA ALA A 139 6.09 19.96 8.21
C ALA A 139 6.49 19.59 6.78
N ASP A 140 7.79 19.63 6.45
CA ASP A 140 8.31 19.31 5.13
C ASP A 140 8.16 17.81 4.82
N LEU A 141 8.46 16.94 5.79
CA LEU A 141 8.23 15.49 5.66
C LEU A 141 6.74 15.18 5.43
N VAL A 142 5.84 15.81 6.19
CA VAL A 142 4.39 15.64 6.00
C VAL A 142 3.96 16.17 4.63
N ALA A 143 4.45 17.33 4.20
CA ALA A 143 4.12 17.91 2.91
C ALA A 143 4.54 17.00 1.74
N ARG A 144 5.66 16.28 1.87
CA ARG A 144 6.11 15.28 0.89
C ARG A 144 5.25 14.02 0.86
N LEU A 145 4.66 13.63 1.99
CA LEU A 145 3.79 12.45 2.08
C LEU A 145 2.35 12.71 1.61
N LYS A 146 1.84 13.95 1.77
CA LYS A 146 0.47 14.31 1.40
C LYS A 146 0.05 13.90 -0.02
N PRO A 147 0.87 14.08 -1.09
CA PRO A 147 0.48 13.71 -2.45
C PRO A 147 0.22 12.22 -2.64
N VAL A 148 0.84 11.37 -1.82
CA VAL A 148 0.74 9.90 -1.88
C VAL A 148 -0.17 9.32 -0.79
N GLU A 149 -0.75 10.17 0.06
CA GLU A 149 -1.68 9.78 1.12
C GLU A 149 -3.09 9.51 0.55
N GLN A 150 -3.21 8.45 -0.26
CA GLN A 150 -4.48 8.03 -0.84
C GLN A 150 -5.00 6.78 -0.12
N ALA A 151 -6.15 6.91 0.54
CA ALA A 151 -6.80 5.78 1.17
C ALA A 151 -7.34 4.81 0.10
N LEU A 152 -7.17 3.51 0.33
CA LEU A 152 -7.77 2.48 -0.52
C LEU A 152 -9.29 2.44 -0.29
N ASP A 153 -10.05 3.06 -1.20
CA ASP A 153 -11.51 2.95 -1.24
C ASP A 153 -11.92 1.72 -2.04
N VAL A 154 -12.63 0.82 -1.37
CA VAL A 154 -13.15 -0.44 -1.92
C VAL A 154 -14.68 -0.41 -2.02
N ALA A 155 -15.28 0.77 -2.14
CA ALA A 155 -16.70 0.96 -2.39
C ALA A 155 -17.03 0.95 -3.91
N GLY A 156 -18.32 0.83 -4.23
CA GLY A 156 -18.83 0.92 -5.60
C GLY A 156 -18.92 -0.43 -6.33
N GLN A 157 -17.78 -0.99 -6.74
CA GLN A 157 -17.78 -2.22 -7.56
C GLN A 157 -17.94 -3.49 -6.72
N GLN A 158 -18.75 -4.44 -7.20
CA GLN A 158 -18.97 -5.74 -6.54
C GLN A 158 -18.86 -6.90 -7.56
N PRO A 159 -17.82 -7.75 -7.47
CA PRO A 159 -16.73 -7.71 -6.50
C PRO A 159 -15.71 -6.60 -6.81
N PHE A 160 -15.14 -5.99 -5.76
CA PHE A 160 -13.93 -5.17 -5.88
C PHE A 160 -12.71 -6.10 -5.91
N VAL A 161 -11.99 -6.13 -7.03
CA VAL A 161 -10.87 -7.07 -7.24
C VAL A 161 -9.54 -6.40 -6.93
N ILE A 162 -8.73 -7.04 -6.08
CA ILE A 162 -7.38 -6.58 -5.71
C ILE A 162 -6.35 -7.60 -6.16
N LEU A 163 -5.48 -7.20 -7.08
CA LEU A 163 -4.33 -7.99 -7.50
C LEU A 163 -3.11 -7.62 -6.65
N VAL A 164 -2.59 -8.57 -5.87
CA VAL A 164 -1.40 -8.36 -5.04
C VAL A 164 -0.17 -8.90 -5.77
N VAL A 165 0.78 -8.01 -6.08
CA VAL A 165 2.02 -8.33 -6.80
C VAL A 165 3.26 -8.03 -5.95
N GLY A 166 4.38 -8.71 -6.22
CA GLY A 166 5.67 -8.49 -5.54
C GLY A 166 6.56 -9.73 -5.48
N VAL A 167 7.82 -9.57 -5.07
CA VAL A 167 8.80 -10.67 -4.98
C VAL A 167 8.49 -11.64 -3.83
N ASN A 168 9.12 -12.82 -3.81
CA ASN A 168 8.93 -13.80 -2.75
C ASN A 168 9.50 -13.27 -1.42
N GLY A 169 8.82 -13.55 -0.30
CA GLY A 169 9.28 -13.16 1.04
C GLY A 169 8.86 -11.77 1.55
N VAL A 170 8.32 -10.85 0.72
CA VAL A 170 7.92 -9.48 1.17
C VAL A 170 6.61 -9.42 1.97
N GLY A 171 6.03 -10.58 2.32
CA GLY A 171 4.79 -10.64 3.11
C GLY A 171 3.50 -10.46 2.31
N LYS A 172 3.46 -10.82 1.02
CA LYS A 172 2.24 -10.78 0.18
C LYS A 172 1.10 -11.58 0.82
N THR A 173 1.32 -12.86 1.11
CA THR A 173 0.32 -13.75 1.72
C THR A 173 -0.13 -13.25 3.09
N THR A 174 0.81 -12.74 3.90
CA THR A 174 0.51 -12.12 5.20
C THR A 174 -0.36 -10.87 5.05
N THR A 175 -0.11 -10.05 4.03
CA THR A 175 -0.87 -8.84 3.75
C THR A 175 -2.28 -9.17 3.25
N ILE A 176 -2.42 -10.19 2.38
CA ILE A 176 -3.71 -10.72 1.94
C ILE A 176 -4.55 -11.15 3.15
N GLY A 177 -3.97 -11.95 4.06
CA GLY A 177 -4.66 -12.39 5.27
C GLY A 177 -5.08 -11.23 6.20
N LYS A 178 -4.20 -10.23 6.40
CA LYS A 178 -4.52 -9.03 7.20
C LYS A 178 -5.66 -8.20 6.59
N LEU A 179 -5.64 -8.00 5.28
CA LEU A 179 -6.69 -7.28 4.58
C LEU A 179 -8.03 -8.03 4.61
N ALA A 180 -8.00 -9.34 4.37
CA ALA A 180 -9.19 -10.20 4.46
C ALA A 180 -9.79 -10.17 5.87
N HIS A 181 -8.95 -10.30 6.92
CA HIS A 181 -9.41 -10.18 8.30
C HIS A 181 -10.01 -8.80 8.58
N ARG A 182 -9.35 -7.71 8.15
CA ARG A 182 -9.84 -6.33 8.32
C ARG A 182 -11.21 -6.10 7.65
N TRP A 183 -11.44 -6.64 6.45
CA TRP A 183 -12.74 -6.47 5.79
C TRP A 183 -13.82 -7.39 6.35
N ARG A 184 -13.46 -8.60 6.80
CA ARG A 184 -14.39 -9.47 7.53
C ARG A 184 -14.84 -8.86 8.86
N THR A 185 -13.95 -8.20 9.60
CA THR A 185 -14.33 -7.47 10.83
C THR A 185 -15.18 -6.23 10.54
N GLN A 186 -15.10 -5.69 9.32
CA GLN A 186 -16.02 -4.67 8.79
C GLN A 186 -17.29 -5.27 8.16
N LEU A 187 -17.57 -6.55 8.39
CA LEU A 187 -18.75 -7.29 7.91
C LEU A 187 -18.89 -7.35 6.38
N ARG A 188 -17.78 -7.26 5.64
CA ARG A 188 -17.76 -7.44 4.19
C ARG A 188 -17.54 -8.90 3.82
N SER A 189 -18.18 -9.37 2.75
CA SER A 189 -17.88 -10.67 2.13
C SER A 189 -16.52 -10.59 1.41
N VAL A 190 -15.67 -11.59 1.62
CA VAL A 190 -14.32 -11.67 1.04
C VAL A 190 -14.12 -13.05 0.44
N LEU A 191 -13.71 -13.10 -0.82
CA LEU A 191 -13.25 -14.30 -1.51
C LEU A 191 -11.74 -14.18 -1.77
N LEU A 192 -10.99 -15.25 -1.53
CA LEU A 192 -9.59 -15.35 -1.90
C LEU A 192 -9.45 -16.28 -3.10
N ALA A 193 -8.64 -15.88 -4.07
CA ALA A 193 -8.22 -16.69 -5.20
C ALA A 193 -6.70 -16.82 -5.15
N ALA A 194 -6.18 -18.04 -5.26
CA ALA A 194 -4.76 -18.38 -5.16
C ALA A 194 -4.39 -19.39 -6.24
#